data_AF-A0A1W1VGT2-F1
#
_entry.id   AF-A0A1W1VGT2-F1
#
_cell.length_a   1.000
_cell.length_b   1.000
_cell.length_c   1.000
_cell.angle_alpha   90.00
_cell.angle_beta   90.00
_cell.angle_gamma   90.00
#
_symmetry.space_group_name_H-M   'P 1'
#
loop_
_entity.id
_entity.type
_entity.pdbx_description
1 polymer ?
#
loop_
_entity_poly.entity_id
_entity_poly.type
_entity_poly.pdbx_seq_one_letter_code
_entity_poly.pdbx_strand_id
1 'polypeptide(L)'
;MGISKKDLISLDDLTVEEIEEILNNAKSMKEIINRDIKKVPTLRGRAVINLFYENSTRTRTSFEIAGKYMGADVINVNVATSSVAKGESLKDTAQTIDRMGADVIVMRHPASGAHHLLAKNVNARVINAGDGTHQHPTQALLDLFTMVDYKKI
;
A
#
# COMPACT_ATOMS: atom_id res chain seq x y z
N MET A 1 16.74 1.04 9.48
CA MET A 1 16.32 2.33 10.06
C MET A 1 14.96 2.60 9.44
N GLY A 2 13.87 2.62 10.20
CA GLY A 2 12.53 2.62 9.58
C GLY A 2 12.26 3.86 8.73
N ILE A 3 11.27 3.77 7.84
CA ILE A 3 10.77 4.92 7.05
C ILE A 3 10.35 6.04 8.01
N SER A 4 10.91 7.23 7.81
CA SER A 4 10.77 8.41 8.67
C SER A 4 9.39 9.05 8.55
N LYS A 5 8.81 9.06 7.35
CA LYS A 5 7.46 9.57 7.12
C LYS A 5 6.40 8.61 7.62
N LYS A 6 5.26 9.19 8.03
CA LYS A 6 4.09 8.41 8.40
C LYS A 6 3.61 7.59 7.20
N ASP A 7 3.38 8.27 6.09
CA ASP A 7 2.68 7.76 4.91
C ASP A 7 3.65 7.68 3.72
N LEU A 8 3.36 6.79 2.77
CA LEU A 8 4.06 6.70 1.49
C LEU A 8 3.13 7.23 0.39
N ILE A 9 3.16 8.54 0.15
CA ILE A 9 2.29 9.20 -0.83
C ILE A 9 3.06 9.50 -2.11
N SER A 10 4.30 10.00 -1.97
CA SER A 10 5.22 10.32 -3.04
C SER A 10 6.52 9.54 -2.91
N LEU A 11 7.28 9.42 -4.00
CA LEU A 11 8.68 9.00 -3.91
C LEU A 11 9.55 10.07 -3.24
N ASP A 12 9.17 11.34 -3.38
CA ASP A 12 9.87 12.46 -2.76
C ASP A 12 9.76 12.44 -1.23
N ASP A 13 8.88 11.60 -0.68
CA ASP A 13 8.77 11.33 0.75
C ASP A 13 9.91 10.45 1.29
N LEU A 14 10.71 9.85 0.40
CA LEU A 14 11.78 8.91 0.74
C LEU A 14 13.16 9.48 0.42
N THR A 15 14.07 9.32 1.36
CA THR A 15 15.51 9.48 1.14
C THR A 15 16.08 8.31 0.32
N VAL A 16 17.27 8.49 -0.23
CA VAL A 16 17.96 7.44 -0.99
C VAL A 16 18.20 6.21 -0.10
N GLU A 17 18.61 6.43 1.14
CA GLU A 17 18.87 5.38 2.12
C GLU A 17 17.60 4.58 2.46
N GLU A 18 16.45 5.26 2.59
CA GLU A 18 15.16 4.60 2.81
C GLU A 18 14.72 3.79 1.59
N ILE A 19 14.95 4.30 0.37
CA ILE A 19 14.69 3.55 -0.87
C ILE A 19 15.57 2.30 -0.90
N GLU A 20 16.87 2.42 -0.63
CA GLU A 20 17.80 1.29 -0.58
C GLU A 20 17.37 0.25 0.46
N GLU A 21 16.92 0.69 1.64
CA GLU A 21 16.40 -0.21 2.68
C GLU A 21 15.15 -0.97 2.19
N ILE A 22 14.22 -0.29 1.51
CA ILE A 22 13.04 -0.95 0.90
C ILE A 22 13.47 -1.98 -0.14
N LEU A 23 14.40 -1.62 -1.03
CA LEU A 23 14.88 -2.52 -2.08
C LEU A 23 15.63 -3.74 -1.50
N ASN A 24 16.44 -3.55 -0.46
CA ASN A 24 17.13 -4.64 0.22
C ASN A 24 16.15 -5.56 0.95
N ASN A 25 15.13 -5.01 1.62
CA ASN A 25 14.06 -5.80 2.20
C ASN A 25 13.30 -6.60 1.13
N ALA A 26 13.02 -6.01 -0.04
CA ALA A 26 12.38 -6.69 -1.15
C ALA A 26 13.19 -7.91 -1.65
N LYS A 27 14.54 -7.84 -1.64
CA LYS A 27 15.40 -9.01 -1.95
C LYS A 27 15.13 -10.16 -0.96
N SER A 28 15.09 -9.86 0.34
CA SER A 28 14.77 -10.88 1.36
C SER A 28 13.33 -11.42 1.23
N MET A 29 12.37 -10.59 0.85
CA MET A 29 10.99 -11.02 0.63
C MET A 29 10.85 -11.92 -0.60
N LYS A 30 11.64 -11.70 -1.65
CA LYS A 30 11.68 -12.58 -2.83
C LYS A 30 12.04 -14.01 -2.45
N GLU A 31 12.98 -14.20 -1.54
CA GLU A 31 13.34 -15.52 -1.02
C GLU A 31 12.18 -16.20 -0.27
N ILE A 32 11.33 -15.44 0.43
CA ILE A 32 10.14 -15.99 1.11
C ILE A 32 9.12 -16.54 0.11
N ILE A 33 8.92 -15.85 -1.02
CA ILE A 33 7.95 -16.25 -2.05
C ILE A 33 8.33 -17.57 -2.74
N ASN A 34 9.63 -17.92 -2.73
CA ASN A 34 10.17 -19.14 -3.31
C ASN A 34 10.15 -20.35 -2.34
N ARG A 35 9.77 -20.16 -1.08
CA ARG A 35 9.63 -21.26 -0.11
C ARG A 35 8.31 -22.02 -0.31
N ASP A 36 8.27 -23.27 0.16
CA ASP A 36 7.03 -24.04 0.25
C ASP A 36 6.00 -23.35 1.15
N ILE A 37 6.47 -22.82 2.29
CA ILE A 37 5.68 -22.01 3.21
C ILE A 37 6.02 -20.54 3.00
N LYS A 38 5.13 -19.85 2.29
CA LYS A 38 5.28 -18.43 1.90
C LYS A 38 4.78 -17.43 2.94
N LYS A 39 4.40 -17.91 4.13
CA LYS A 39 3.82 -17.09 5.20
C LYS A 39 4.83 -16.86 6.34
N VAL A 40 4.99 -15.60 6.73
CA VAL A 40 5.75 -15.17 7.90
C VAL A 40 4.86 -14.33 8.83
N PRO A 41 5.11 -14.29 10.15
CA PRO A 41 4.21 -13.64 11.11
C PRO A 41 4.50 -12.14 11.33
N THR A 42 5.27 -11.49 10.46
CA THR A 42 5.79 -10.13 10.67
C THR A 42 4.71 -9.07 10.89
N LEU A 43 3.57 -9.20 10.22
CA LEU A 43 2.42 -8.29 10.34
C LEU A 43 1.22 -8.96 11.04
N ARG A 44 1.45 -10.01 11.83
CA ARG A 44 0.36 -10.67 12.57
C ARG A 44 -0.34 -9.67 13.49
N GLY A 45 -1.67 -9.67 13.44
CA GLY A 45 -2.51 -8.76 14.22
C GLY A 45 -2.56 -7.33 13.65
N ARG A 46 -2.06 -7.11 12.44
CA ARG A 46 -2.22 -5.85 11.71
C ARG A 46 -3.31 -5.96 10.67
N ALA A 47 -4.20 -4.97 10.63
CA ALA A 47 -5.25 -4.84 9.62
C ALA A 47 -4.77 -3.98 8.43
N VAL A 48 -4.76 -4.58 7.23
CA VAL A 48 -4.41 -3.89 5.97
C VAL A 48 -5.65 -3.78 5.11
N ILE A 49 -6.08 -2.55 4.83
CA ILE A 49 -7.27 -2.26 4.05
C ILE A 49 -6.87 -1.80 2.65
N ASN A 50 -7.31 -2.53 1.64
CA ASN A 50 -7.16 -2.15 0.24
C ASN A 50 -8.42 -1.41 -0.23
N LEU A 51 -8.28 -0.12 -0.51
CA LEU A 51 -9.34 0.78 -0.92
C LEU A 51 -9.10 1.28 -2.36
N PHE A 52 -9.63 0.57 -3.34
CA PHE A 52 -9.38 0.83 -4.76
C PHE A 52 -10.65 1.39 -5.42
N TYR A 53 -10.65 2.69 -5.74
CA TYR A 53 -11.75 3.38 -6.43
C TYR A 53 -11.66 3.25 -7.96
N GLU A 54 -10.54 2.72 -8.48
CA GLU A 54 -10.36 2.39 -9.88
C GLU A 54 -10.04 0.91 -10.05
N ASN A 55 -10.48 0.35 -11.17
CA ASN A 55 -10.20 -1.04 -11.51
C ASN A 55 -8.69 -1.30 -11.54
N SER A 56 -8.25 -2.26 -10.72
CA SER A 56 -6.86 -2.71 -10.69
C SER A 56 -6.80 -4.19 -10.36
N THR A 57 -6.23 -4.95 -11.28
CA THR A 57 -5.95 -6.39 -11.07
C THR A 57 -4.58 -6.57 -10.44
N ARG A 58 -3.53 -6.06 -11.09
CA ARG A 58 -2.15 -6.32 -10.66
C ARG A 58 -1.85 -5.71 -9.30
N THR A 59 -2.06 -4.39 -9.15
CA THR A 59 -1.70 -3.66 -7.93
C THR A 59 -2.51 -4.14 -6.72
N ARG A 60 -3.83 -4.30 -6.88
CA ARG A 60 -4.68 -4.78 -5.78
C ARG A 60 -4.30 -6.20 -5.33
N THR A 61 -4.17 -7.12 -6.29
CA THR A 61 -3.83 -8.52 -5.98
C THR A 61 -2.43 -8.64 -5.38
N SER A 62 -1.45 -7.84 -5.83
CA SER A 62 -0.09 -7.87 -5.26
C SER A 62 -0.07 -7.40 -3.80
N PHE A 63 -0.78 -6.32 -3.46
CA PHE A 63 -0.92 -5.88 -2.06
C PHE A 63 -1.65 -6.90 -1.20
N GLU A 64 -2.70 -7.52 -1.75
CA GLU A 64 -3.43 -8.57 -1.04
C GLU A 64 -2.53 -9.77 -0.70
N ILE A 65 -1.79 -10.27 -1.70
CA ILE A 65 -0.86 -11.38 -1.51
C ILE A 65 0.25 -10.99 -0.54
N ALA A 66 0.84 -9.80 -0.68
CA ALA A 66 1.91 -9.32 0.19
C ALA A 66 1.45 -9.28 1.66
N GLY A 67 0.29 -8.68 1.96
CA GLY A 67 -0.24 -8.64 3.32
C GLY A 67 -0.49 -10.04 3.89
N LYS A 68 -1.10 -10.94 3.09
CA LYS A 68 -1.37 -12.33 3.49
C LYS A 68 -0.09 -13.14 3.73
N TYR A 69 0.95 -12.93 2.93
CA TYR A 69 2.26 -13.57 3.12
C TYR A 69 2.97 -13.05 4.36
N MET A 70 2.76 -11.78 4.71
CA MET A 70 3.29 -11.20 5.94
C MET A 70 2.41 -11.49 7.18
N GLY A 71 1.34 -12.27 7.03
CA GLY A 71 0.49 -12.69 8.13
C GLY A 71 -0.50 -11.64 8.62
N ALA A 72 -0.73 -10.58 7.84
CA ALA A 72 -1.72 -9.54 8.13
C ALA A 72 -3.16 -9.98 7.84
N ASP A 73 -4.11 -9.32 8.50
CA ASP A 73 -5.53 -9.41 8.19
C ASP A 73 -5.83 -8.43 7.05
N VAL A 74 -5.96 -8.96 5.82
CA VAL A 74 -6.14 -8.14 4.62
C VAL A 74 -7.60 -8.09 4.21
N ILE A 75 -8.14 -6.88 4.07
CA ILE A 75 -9.53 -6.63 3.67
C ILE A 75 -9.54 -5.81 2.39
N ASN A 76 -10.23 -6.32 1.37
CA ASN A 76 -10.49 -5.57 0.15
C ASN A 76 -11.88 -4.92 0.23
N VAL A 77 -11.93 -3.59 0.19
CA VAL A 77 -13.19 -2.86 0.14
C VAL A 77 -13.69 -2.85 -1.30
N ASN A 78 -14.86 -3.42 -1.53
CA ASN A 78 -15.55 -3.30 -2.80
C ASN A 78 -16.33 -1.98 -2.83
N VAL A 79 -15.74 -0.96 -3.46
CA VAL A 79 -16.29 0.40 -3.54
C VAL A 79 -17.68 0.40 -4.20
N ALA A 80 -17.89 -0.42 -5.23
CA ALA A 80 -19.15 -0.48 -5.98
C ALA A 80 -20.35 -0.97 -5.14
N THR A 81 -20.08 -1.75 -4.09
CA THR A 81 -21.11 -2.25 -3.17
C THR A 81 -21.08 -1.58 -1.80
N SER A 82 -20.27 -0.52 -1.65
CA SER A 82 -20.09 0.19 -0.38
C SER A 82 -20.98 1.44 -0.28
N SER A 83 -20.96 2.11 0.88
CA SER A 83 -21.63 3.40 1.09
C SER A 83 -21.13 4.51 0.16
N VAL A 84 -19.94 4.36 -0.43
CA VAL A 84 -19.45 5.25 -1.51
C VAL A 84 -20.45 5.29 -2.67
N ALA A 85 -21.05 4.16 -3.04
CA ALA A 85 -22.04 4.11 -4.12
C ALA A 85 -23.32 4.90 -3.80
N LYS A 86 -23.55 5.23 -2.52
CA LYS A 86 -24.65 6.07 -2.04
C LYS A 86 -24.24 7.55 -1.89
N GLY A 87 -23.04 7.92 -2.31
CA GLY A 87 -22.51 9.28 -2.23
C GLY A 87 -21.74 9.61 -0.95
N GLU A 88 -21.31 8.60 -0.18
CA GLU A 88 -20.41 8.82 0.97
C GLU A 88 -19.10 9.47 0.50
N SER A 89 -18.65 10.49 1.24
CA SER A 89 -17.43 11.20 0.89
C SER A 89 -16.19 10.33 1.19
N LEU A 90 -15.10 10.53 0.43
CA LEU A 90 -13.82 9.86 0.69
C LEU A 90 -13.37 10.02 2.15
N LYS A 91 -13.58 11.21 2.72
CA LYS A 91 -13.24 11.51 4.11
C LYS A 91 -14.04 10.64 5.08
N ASP A 92 -15.35 10.52 4.89
CA ASP A 92 -16.23 9.76 5.78
C ASP A 92 -15.94 8.26 5.68
N THR A 93 -15.74 7.75 4.46
CA THR A 93 -15.30 6.36 4.23
C THR A 93 -13.97 6.09 4.94
N ALA A 94 -12.98 6.97 4.76
CA ALA A 94 -11.67 6.83 5.37
C ALA A 94 -11.71 6.84 6.91
N GLN A 95 -12.46 7.77 7.51
CA GLN A 95 -12.63 7.84 8.95
C GLN A 95 -13.38 6.63 9.52
N THR A 96 -14.35 6.11 8.77
CA THR A 96 -15.07 4.89 9.15
C THR A 96 -14.13 3.69 9.19
N ILE A 97 -13.33 3.51 8.14
CA ILE A 97 -12.32 2.45 8.05
C ILE A 97 -11.26 2.59 9.16
N ASP A 98 -10.78 3.81 9.42
CA ASP A 98 -9.80 4.08 10.48
C ASP A 98 -10.35 3.69 11.86
N ARG A 99 -11.61 4.07 12.17
CA ARG A 99 -12.28 3.72 13.43
C ARG A 99 -12.57 2.22 13.58
N MET A 100 -12.64 1.48 12.49
CA MET A 100 -12.75 0.02 12.52
C MET A 100 -11.43 -0.67 12.88
N GLY A 101 -10.34 0.10 13.06
CA GLY A 101 -9.04 -0.41 13.49
C GLY A 101 -8.08 -0.72 12.35
N ALA A 102 -8.17 -0.01 11.22
CA ALA A 102 -7.19 -0.16 10.15
C ALA A 102 -5.80 0.32 10.62
N ASP A 103 -4.77 -0.52 10.49
CA ASP A 103 -3.38 -0.11 10.72
C ASP A 103 -2.78 0.53 9.46
N VAL A 104 -3.13 0.01 8.28
CA VAL A 104 -2.64 0.46 6.98
C VAL A 104 -3.80 0.55 5.99
N ILE A 105 -3.88 1.64 5.24
CA ILE A 105 -4.80 1.85 4.13
C ILE A 105 -3.98 1.99 2.85
N VAL A 106 -4.10 1.03 1.95
CA VAL A 106 -3.56 1.08 0.60
C VAL A 106 -4.66 1.62 -0.31
N MET A 107 -4.45 2.80 -0.88
CA MET A 107 -5.48 3.45 -1.69
C MET A 107 -5.04 3.65 -3.14
N ARG A 108 -5.97 3.41 -4.06
CA ARG A 108 -5.91 3.90 -5.44
C ARG A 108 -7.15 4.73 -5.72
N HIS A 109 -6.94 5.95 -6.23
CA HIS A 109 -8.02 6.92 -6.44
C HIS A 109 -7.79 7.73 -7.73
N PRO A 110 -8.84 8.04 -8.53
CA PRO A 110 -8.67 8.74 -9.80
C PRO A 110 -8.35 10.23 -9.64
N ALA A 111 -8.80 10.84 -8.55
CA ALA A 111 -8.55 12.26 -8.28
C ALA A 111 -7.20 12.47 -7.60
N SER A 112 -6.32 13.24 -8.25
CA SER A 112 -5.00 13.61 -7.72
C SER A 112 -5.11 14.33 -6.37
N GLY A 113 -4.23 13.98 -5.43
CA GLY A 113 -4.19 14.53 -4.08
C GLY A 113 -5.15 13.88 -3.09
N ALA A 114 -5.95 12.89 -3.51
CA ALA A 114 -6.87 12.17 -2.63
C ALA A 114 -6.15 11.50 -1.43
N HIS A 115 -4.93 11.00 -1.65
CA HIS A 115 -4.12 10.36 -0.61
C HIS A 115 -3.67 11.33 0.47
N HIS A 116 -3.36 12.57 0.12
CA HIS A 116 -3.06 13.61 1.10
C HIS A 116 -4.30 13.98 1.92
N LEU A 117 -5.49 14.02 1.30
CA LEU A 117 -6.73 14.22 2.03
C LEU A 117 -6.95 13.06 3.00
N LEU A 118 -6.81 11.81 2.55
CA LEU A 118 -7.00 10.63 3.38
C LEU A 118 -6.01 10.62 4.56
N ALA A 119 -4.72 10.80 4.30
CA ALA A 119 -3.65 10.79 5.31
C ALA A 119 -3.83 11.83 6.43
N LYS A 120 -4.40 13.00 6.11
CA LYS A 120 -4.73 14.05 7.09
C LYS A 120 -5.90 13.70 8.00
N ASN A 121 -6.74 12.73 7.63
CA ASN A 121 -8.00 12.43 8.30
C ASN A 121 -8.03 11.07 9.01
N VAL A 122 -6.96 10.28 8.95
CA VAL A 122 -6.86 8.93 9.54
C VAL A 122 -5.61 8.76 10.38
N ASN A 123 -5.65 7.89 11.38
CA ASN A 123 -4.48 7.48 12.16
C ASN A 123 -3.68 6.38 11.46
N ALA A 124 -4.36 5.53 10.68
CA ALA A 124 -3.76 4.52 9.83
C ALA A 124 -2.65 5.09 8.94
N ARG A 125 -1.68 4.24 8.62
CA ARG A 125 -0.62 4.52 7.64
C ARG A 125 -1.24 4.48 6.24
N VAL A 126 -0.91 5.43 5.37
CA VAL A 126 -1.44 5.51 4.01
C VAL A 126 -0.39 5.15 2.98
N ILE A 127 -0.74 4.28 2.03
CA ILE A 127 0.10 3.92 0.90
C ILE A 127 -0.59 4.31 -0.40
N ASN A 128 0.09 5.09 -1.23
CA ASN A 128 -0.37 5.45 -2.57
C ASN A 128 -0.09 4.30 -3.57
N ALA A 129 -1.17 3.67 -4.03
CA ALA A 129 -1.20 2.64 -5.07
C ALA A 129 -1.70 3.16 -6.43
N GLY A 130 -1.63 4.49 -6.63
CA GLY A 130 -2.02 5.21 -7.84
C GLY A 130 -2.90 6.42 -7.52
N ASP A 131 -2.46 7.61 -7.93
CA ASP A 131 -3.12 8.90 -7.71
C ASP A 131 -3.47 9.58 -9.05
N GLY A 132 -4.45 9.02 -9.76
CA GLY A 132 -4.81 9.45 -11.11
C GLY A 132 -3.62 9.44 -12.08
N THR A 133 -3.35 10.59 -12.71
CA THR A 133 -2.23 10.80 -13.63
C THR A 133 -0.98 11.37 -12.95
N HIS A 134 -1.00 11.53 -11.61
CA HIS A 134 0.06 12.23 -10.89
C HIS A 134 1.23 11.31 -10.53
N GLN A 135 1.02 10.35 -9.63
CA GLN A 135 2.09 9.52 -9.10
C GLN A 135 1.65 8.09 -8.77
N HIS A 136 2.60 7.16 -8.84
CA HIS A 136 2.47 5.78 -8.36
C HIS A 136 3.80 5.32 -7.72
N PRO A 137 4.09 5.74 -6.48
CA PRO A 137 5.43 5.56 -5.88
C PRO A 137 5.82 4.09 -5.75
N THR A 138 4.86 3.24 -5.42
CA THR A 138 5.06 1.79 -5.26
C THR A 138 5.36 1.07 -6.58
N GLN A 139 4.89 1.59 -7.74
CA GLN A 139 5.28 1.08 -9.06
C GLN A 139 6.71 1.50 -9.40
N ALA A 140 7.07 2.75 -9.11
CA ALA A 140 8.43 3.22 -9.33
C ALA A 140 9.46 2.47 -8.47
N LEU A 141 9.14 2.15 -7.21
CA LEU A 141 9.97 1.27 -6.35
C LEU A 141 10.11 -0.14 -6.95
N LEU A 142 9.03 -0.71 -7.50
CA LEU A 142 9.09 -2.01 -8.18
C LEU A 142 9.97 -1.96 -9.44
N ASP A 143 9.88 -0.88 -10.22
CA ASP A 143 10.69 -0.70 -11.43
C ASP A 143 12.18 -0.55 -11.06
N LEU A 144 12.50 0.22 -10.02
CA LEU A 144 13.85 0.32 -9.45
C LEU A 144 14.36 -1.04 -8.97
N PHE A 145 13.54 -1.79 -8.23
CA PHE A 145 13.89 -3.14 -7.79
C PHE A 145 14.22 -4.05 -8.96
N THR A 146 13.40 -3.99 -10.02
CA THR A 146 13.61 -4.78 -11.24
C THR A 146 14.93 -4.41 -11.89
N MET A 147 15.26 -3.11 -11.98
CA MET A 147 16.54 -2.67 -12.54
C MET A 147 17.74 -3.18 -11.73
N VAL A 148 17.70 -3.05 -10.41
CA VAL A 148 18.79 -3.50 -9.52
C VAL A 148 18.96 -5.01 -9.58
N ASP A 149 17.87 -5.77 -9.49
CA ASP A 149 17.88 -7.24 -9.47
C ASP A 149 18.32 -7.85 -10.81
N TYR A 150 17.87 -7.30 -11.94
CA TYR A 150 18.26 -7.82 -13.26
C TYR A 150 19.64 -7.34 -13.72
N LYS A 151 20.01 -6.08 -13.48
CA LYS A 151 21.31 -5.55 -13.93
C LYS A 151 22.45 -5.83 -12.95
N LYS A 152 22.18 -6.34 -11.75
CA LYS A 152 23.16 -6.57 -10.68
C LYS A 152 24.02 -5.34 -10.38
N ILE A 153 23.39 -4.16 -10.36
CA ILE A 153 24.02 -2.89 -9.99
C ILE A 153 24.07 -2.79 -8.46
#